data_AF-A0A0Q4B826-F1
#
_entry.id   AF-A0A0Q4B826-F1
#
_cell.length_a   1.000
_cell.length_b   1.000
_cell.length_c   1.000
_cell.angle_alpha   90.00
_cell.angle_beta   90.00
_cell.angle_gamma   90.00
#
_symmetry.space_group_name_H-M   'P 1'
#
loop_
_entity.id
_entity.type
_entity.pdbx_description
1 polymer ?
#
loop_
_entity_poly.entity_id
_entity_poly.type
_entity_poly.pdbx_seq_one_letter_code
_entity_poly.pdbx_strand_id
1 'polypeptide(L)'
;MQFYRLLFVAILLIVQQTCYSQLLLSSEEYDALPKIETKGKPGVLASMPRSRILPSPPPGYQNGLGSCSAWATAYAAMGVLYYNDWKHDWKNLARSPQFVYNQTKTFCDSGVYIPKVLGFLNGVGACSMRLMPYRGIVDCWSKPSLEAYDDAIRYRITWGAIPRKELTQVEVYKQQISMGYPIVIVIRVTRTYREQWEKHGWWTSDVVTSEDRHTHALCVVGYDDDRQALRIQNSDGTWHGDGGFFWMSYSLVEQGKILESYVLERPIHPCPWIPELCYPFSLVGPETLCPGATNYFFTTSSDLYGARWQVQGPARIVSANSKSATLEPTGTGLVLLTASAPNSSSCGYRLLWAGKPKIDLRITNYPALGQADSIKVSLPIPLRHQRVFPFEWKVYYSFSAKVAKRATELLVTPSPLTEGRWSCRGHAEATNGCGTTKSPEFKVESSRPFFSTSTGDDSNSLPAYQLSPLSPTGEVQLLREGSREGDSGNAPIIPLWLVTTPSGLEMLRAQGDRVSLATLPRGAYVVTAIVGGERTSRTVVW
;
A
#
# COMPACT_ATOMS: atom_id res chain seq x y z
N MET A 1 -34.32 -22.77 -15.23
CA MET A 1 -33.34 -22.61 -14.12
C MET A 1 -31.88 -22.91 -14.50
N GLN A 2 -31.55 -23.98 -15.25
CA GLN A 2 -30.14 -24.35 -15.52
C GLN A 2 -29.28 -23.25 -16.16
N PHE A 3 -29.81 -22.50 -17.14
CA PHE A 3 -29.10 -21.39 -17.82
C PHE A 3 -28.51 -20.34 -16.84
N TYR A 4 -29.26 -19.96 -15.81
CA TYR A 4 -28.78 -18.97 -14.83
C TYR A 4 -27.63 -19.49 -13.96
N ARG A 5 -27.52 -20.81 -13.74
CA ARG A 5 -26.37 -21.39 -13.01
C ARG A 5 -25.09 -21.38 -13.87
N LEU A 6 -25.21 -21.66 -15.17
CA LEU A 6 -24.08 -21.57 -16.11
C LEU A 6 -23.57 -20.12 -16.24
N LEU A 7 -24.47 -19.14 -16.34
CA LEU A 7 -24.09 -17.74 -16.42
C LEU A 7 -23.37 -17.26 -15.13
N PHE A 8 -23.81 -17.69 -13.96
CA PHE A 8 -23.17 -17.33 -12.69
C PHE A 8 -21.75 -17.91 -12.55
N VAL A 9 -21.53 -19.15 -13.02
CA VAL A 9 -20.20 -19.78 -13.06
C VAL A 9 -19.29 -19.07 -14.08
N ALA A 10 -19.81 -18.71 -15.26
CA ALA A 10 -19.07 -17.95 -16.25
C ALA A 10 -18.66 -16.55 -15.74
N ILE A 11 -19.54 -15.85 -15.02
CA ILE A 11 -19.23 -14.55 -14.42
C ILE A 11 -18.19 -14.69 -13.30
N LEU A 12 -18.24 -15.75 -12.48
CA LEU A 12 -17.20 -16.05 -11.49
C LEU A 12 -15.84 -16.34 -12.13
N LEU A 13 -15.81 -17.06 -13.26
CA LEU A 13 -14.58 -17.31 -14.04
C LEU A 13 -14.03 -16.03 -14.71
N ILE A 14 -14.91 -15.12 -15.17
CA ILE A 14 -14.49 -13.82 -15.72
C ILE A 14 -13.97 -12.88 -14.61
N VAL A 15 -14.49 -13.00 -13.39
CA VAL A 15 -13.98 -12.29 -12.20
C VAL A 15 -12.69 -12.92 -11.65
N GLN A 16 -12.31 -14.13 -12.09
CA GLN A 16 -10.94 -14.67 -11.92
C GLN A 16 -9.93 -14.07 -12.92
N GLN A 17 -10.05 -12.77 -13.25
CA GLN A 17 -8.90 -11.98 -13.69
C GLN A 17 -7.92 -11.83 -12.52
N THR A 18 -7.08 -12.84 -12.35
CA THR A 18 -5.94 -12.90 -11.43
C THR A 18 -5.20 -11.56 -11.39
N CYS A 19 -5.22 -10.88 -10.23
CA CYS A 19 -4.72 -9.50 -10.06
C CYS A 19 -3.18 -9.40 -10.06
N TYR A 20 -2.57 -9.80 -11.18
CA TYR A 20 -1.15 -9.62 -11.50
C TYR A 20 -0.89 -8.18 -11.94
N SER A 21 -0.91 -7.26 -10.98
CA SER A 21 -0.79 -5.81 -11.19
C SER A 21 0.60 -5.25 -10.85
N GLN A 22 1.67 -6.06 -10.97
CA GLN A 22 3.04 -5.59 -10.78
C GLN A 22 3.35 -4.42 -11.74
N LEU A 23 4.03 -3.40 -11.20
CA LEU A 23 4.41 -2.20 -11.95
C LEU A 23 5.87 -2.30 -12.38
N LEU A 24 6.13 -2.05 -13.66
CA LEU A 24 7.47 -1.97 -14.24
C LEU A 24 7.95 -0.52 -14.27
N LEU A 25 9.23 -0.30 -13.97
CA LEU A 25 9.92 0.94 -14.24
C LEU A 25 10.17 1.15 -15.75
N SER A 26 10.45 2.40 -16.13
CA SER A 26 11.12 2.67 -17.42
C SER A 26 12.56 2.13 -17.40
N SER A 27 13.14 1.92 -18.60
CA SER A 27 14.53 1.44 -18.70
C SER A 27 15.55 2.40 -18.08
N GLU A 28 15.28 3.71 -18.11
CA GLU A 28 16.14 4.73 -17.50
C GLU A 28 16.09 4.65 -15.95
N GLU A 29 14.88 4.61 -15.37
CA GLU A 29 14.71 4.42 -13.93
C GLU A 29 15.34 3.11 -13.44
N TYR A 30 15.20 2.02 -14.19
CA TYR A 30 15.81 0.73 -13.87
C TYR A 30 17.35 0.77 -13.97
N ASP A 31 17.89 1.38 -15.03
CA ASP A 31 19.34 1.52 -15.21
C ASP A 31 19.96 2.48 -14.17
N ALA A 32 19.20 3.41 -13.60
CA ALA A 32 19.63 4.28 -12.50
C ALA A 32 19.66 3.60 -11.10
N LEU A 33 19.04 2.43 -10.91
CA LEU A 33 19.01 1.74 -9.61
C LEU A 33 20.40 1.30 -9.12
N PRO A 34 20.63 1.16 -7.80
CA PRO A 34 21.82 0.47 -7.29
C PRO A 34 21.91 -0.94 -7.90
N LYS A 35 23.07 -1.24 -8.49
CA LYS A 35 23.36 -2.56 -9.05
C LYS A 35 23.99 -3.45 -7.99
N ILE A 36 23.86 -4.76 -8.16
CA ILE A 36 24.66 -5.70 -7.37
C ILE A 36 26.15 -5.39 -7.55
N GLU A 37 26.90 -5.36 -6.44
CA GLU A 37 28.36 -5.39 -6.52
C GLU A 37 28.79 -6.79 -6.96
N THR A 38 28.85 -7.04 -8.27
CA THR A 38 29.49 -8.22 -8.86
C THR A 38 31.00 -8.15 -8.69
N LYS A 39 31.46 -8.18 -7.43
CA LYS A 39 32.80 -8.60 -7.00
C LYS A 39 32.94 -10.10 -7.23
N GLY A 40 32.78 -10.50 -8.49
CA GLY A 40 32.95 -11.84 -8.99
C GLY A 40 34.39 -12.27 -8.77
N LYS A 41 34.64 -12.92 -7.62
CA LYS A 41 35.88 -13.65 -7.38
C LYS A 41 36.07 -14.61 -8.57
N PRO A 42 37.12 -14.48 -9.40
CA PRO A 42 37.16 -15.13 -10.71
C PRO A 42 37.04 -16.67 -10.73
N GLY A 43 37.20 -17.34 -9.58
CA GLY A 43 36.96 -18.78 -9.44
C GLY A 43 35.50 -19.21 -9.24
N VAL A 44 34.56 -18.33 -8.88
CA VAL A 44 33.19 -18.75 -8.49
C VAL A 44 32.46 -19.46 -9.63
N LEU A 45 32.48 -18.90 -10.84
CA LEU A 45 31.83 -19.50 -12.01
C LEU A 45 32.40 -20.89 -12.35
N ALA A 46 33.71 -21.08 -12.15
CA ALA A 46 34.41 -22.34 -12.38
C ALA A 46 34.18 -23.39 -11.27
N SER A 47 33.45 -23.06 -10.20
CA SER A 47 33.19 -23.94 -9.05
C SER A 47 31.71 -24.04 -8.66
N MET A 48 30.79 -23.60 -9.52
CA MET A 48 29.35 -23.74 -9.27
C MET A 48 28.90 -25.21 -9.40
N PRO A 49 28.03 -25.72 -8.51
CA PRO A 49 27.47 -27.06 -8.66
C PRO A 49 26.49 -27.11 -9.86
N ARG A 50 26.27 -28.28 -10.45
CA ARG A 50 25.29 -28.46 -11.55
C ARG A 50 23.85 -28.13 -11.14
N SER A 51 23.50 -28.30 -9.87
CA SER A 51 22.18 -27.99 -9.34
C SER A 51 22.31 -27.39 -7.95
N ARG A 52 21.51 -26.36 -7.67
CA ARG A 52 21.50 -25.63 -6.39
C ARG A 52 20.09 -25.13 -6.12
N ILE A 53 19.42 -25.75 -5.15
CA ILE A 53 18.15 -25.27 -4.61
C ILE A 53 18.40 -24.67 -3.23
N LEU A 54 17.85 -23.48 -2.99
CA LEU A 54 17.89 -22.78 -1.72
C LEU A 54 16.69 -23.19 -0.86
N PRO A 55 16.87 -23.31 0.47
CA PRO A 55 15.75 -23.59 1.37
C PRO A 55 14.75 -22.43 1.28
N SER A 56 13.54 -22.73 0.85
CA SER A 56 12.48 -21.75 0.59
C SER A 56 11.20 -22.09 1.36
N PRO A 57 10.44 -21.10 1.85
CA PRO A 57 9.22 -21.35 2.61
C PRO A 57 8.15 -21.98 1.72
N PRO A 58 7.19 -22.78 2.27
CA PRO A 58 6.10 -23.35 1.49
C PRO A 58 5.32 -22.27 0.71
N PRO A 59 5.03 -22.44 -0.60
CA PRO A 59 4.36 -21.41 -1.40
C PRO A 59 3.03 -20.93 -0.80
N GLY A 60 2.91 -19.63 -0.62
CA GLY A 60 1.72 -18.98 -0.10
C GLY A 60 0.77 -18.50 -1.22
N TYR A 61 -0.32 -17.84 -0.83
CA TYR A 61 -1.35 -17.38 -1.75
C TYR A 61 -1.67 -15.88 -1.59
N GLN A 62 -1.43 -15.11 -2.65
CA GLN A 62 -1.75 -13.67 -2.69
C GLN A 62 -3.24 -13.38 -2.93
N ASN A 63 -4.01 -14.33 -3.47
CA ASN A 63 -5.42 -14.11 -3.83
C ASN A 63 -5.58 -12.89 -4.79
N GLY A 64 -6.78 -12.31 -4.90
CA GLY A 64 -7.07 -11.12 -5.69
C GLY A 64 -6.44 -9.80 -5.19
N LEU A 65 -5.31 -9.83 -4.50
CA LEU A 65 -4.56 -8.63 -4.09
C LEU A 65 -3.29 -8.48 -4.93
N GLY A 66 -2.98 -7.27 -5.41
CA GLY A 66 -1.79 -6.93 -6.22
C GLY A 66 -0.43 -7.03 -5.51
N SER A 67 -0.29 -7.95 -4.55
CA SER A 67 0.79 -7.99 -3.56
C SER A 67 1.95 -8.95 -3.90
N CYS A 68 2.00 -9.46 -5.13
CA CYS A 68 3.05 -10.34 -5.66
C CYS A 68 4.47 -9.92 -5.24
N SER A 69 4.84 -8.64 -5.37
CA SER A 69 6.17 -8.16 -5.01
C SER A 69 6.44 -8.23 -3.51
N ALA A 70 5.44 -8.06 -2.65
CA ALA A 70 5.58 -8.27 -1.21
C ALA A 70 5.68 -9.76 -0.85
N TRP A 71 5.05 -10.67 -1.60
CA TRP A 71 5.25 -12.10 -1.43
C TRP A 71 6.63 -12.57 -1.89
N ALA A 72 7.05 -12.19 -3.11
CA ALA A 72 8.34 -12.56 -3.67
C ALA A 72 9.51 -12.05 -2.81
N THR A 73 9.44 -10.81 -2.31
CA THR A 73 10.47 -10.21 -1.46
C THR A 73 10.37 -10.65 0.01
N ALA A 74 9.27 -10.30 0.68
CA ALA A 74 9.17 -10.41 2.13
C ALA A 74 8.89 -11.83 2.61
N TYR A 75 8.15 -12.64 1.85
CA TYR A 75 7.90 -14.02 2.23
C TYR A 75 8.98 -14.96 1.67
N ALA A 76 9.09 -15.08 0.35
CA ALA A 76 9.99 -16.04 -0.30
C ALA A 76 11.48 -15.70 -0.08
N ALA A 77 11.94 -14.56 -0.59
CA ALA A 77 13.36 -14.20 -0.53
C ALA A 77 13.88 -13.98 0.91
N MET A 78 13.16 -13.24 1.76
CA MET A 78 13.57 -13.13 3.17
C MET A 78 13.47 -14.46 3.93
N GLY A 79 12.56 -15.35 3.55
CA GLY A 79 12.53 -16.71 4.05
C GLY A 79 13.85 -17.44 3.77
N VAL A 80 14.29 -17.44 2.51
CA VAL A 80 15.59 -18.01 2.11
C VAL A 80 16.75 -17.43 2.93
N LEU A 81 16.81 -16.11 3.07
CA LEU A 81 17.92 -15.42 3.75
C LEU A 81 18.01 -15.69 5.27
N TYR A 82 16.87 -15.86 5.95
CA TYR A 82 16.81 -15.97 7.40
C TYR A 82 16.51 -17.40 7.92
N TYR A 83 16.41 -18.41 7.05
CA TYR A 83 16.08 -19.80 7.43
C TYR A 83 16.96 -20.41 8.52
N ASN A 84 18.27 -20.17 8.45
CA ASN A 84 19.24 -20.76 9.39
C ASN A 84 19.16 -20.09 10.79
N ASP A 85 18.85 -18.80 10.87
CA ASP A 85 18.69 -18.07 12.14
C ASP A 85 17.52 -18.64 12.96
N TRP A 86 16.46 -19.03 12.26
CA TRP A 86 15.25 -19.63 12.83
C TRP A 86 15.34 -21.15 13.01
N LYS A 87 16.56 -21.73 12.96
CA LYS A 87 16.80 -23.16 13.22
C LYS A 87 15.90 -24.07 12.36
N HIS A 88 15.65 -23.63 11.12
CA HIS A 88 14.79 -24.28 10.11
C HIS A 88 13.27 -24.23 10.35
N ASP A 89 12.77 -23.38 11.26
CA ASP A 89 11.33 -23.19 11.51
C ASP A 89 10.69 -22.15 10.56
N TRP A 90 10.06 -22.62 9.48
CA TRP A 90 9.28 -21.79 8.57
C TRP A 90 8.07 -21.08 9.20
N LYS A 91 7.44 -21.69 10.21
CA LYS A 91 6.17 -21.21 10.79
C LYS A 91 6.39 -19.95 11.63
N ASN A 92 7.49 -19.89 12.38
CA ASN A 92 7.86 -18.70 13.13
C ASN A 92 8.70 -17.71 12.30
N LEU A 93 9.50 -18.19 11.34
CA LEU A 93 10.22 -17.31 10.40
C LEU A 93 9.30 -16.50 9.50
N ALA A 94 8.21 -17.06 8.96
CA ALA A 94 7.36 -16.40 7.96
C ALA A 94 7.11 -14.91 8.26
N ARG A 95 7.61 -14.02 7.38
CA ARG A 95 7.34 -12.58 7.46
C ARG A 95 6.06 -12.23 6.71
N SER A 96 5.48 -11.06 6.99
CA SER A 96 4.18 -10.64 6.47
C SER A 96 4.26 -9.88 5.13
N PRO A 97 3.68 -10.41 4.03
CA PRO A 97 3.45 -9.64 2.82
C PRO A 97 2.42 -8.54 3.03
N GLN A 98 1.47 -8.73 3.96
CA GLN A 98 0.41 -7.75 4.26
C GLN A 98 1.01 -6.48 4.87
N PHE A 99 1.94 -6.62 5.82
CA PHE A 99 2.68 -5.49 6.40
C PHE A 99 3.37 -4.66 5.31
N VAL A 100 4.19 -5.34 4.50
CA VAL A 100 5.04 -4.71 3.48
C VAL A 100 4.20 -4.09 2.37
N TYR A 101 3.23 -4.82 1.82
CA TYR A 101 2.31 -4.29 0.82
C TYR A 101 1.48 -3.14 1.37
N ASN A 102 0.96 -3.22 2.60
CA ASN A 102 0.13 -2.15 3.14
C ASN A 102 0.87 -0.81 3.28
N GLN A 103 2.18 -0.83 3.54
CA GLN A 103 3.02 0.38 3.58
C GLN A 103 3.55 0.82 2.21
N THR A 104 3.67 -0.10 1.24
CA THR A 104 4.34 0.17 -0.05
C THR A 104 3.37 0.33 -1.23
N LYS A 105 2.11 -0.07 -1.11
CA LYS A 105 1.05 0.17 -2.11
C LYS A 105 0.77 1.67 -2.36
N THR A 106 -0.10 1.94 -3.34
CA THR A 106 -0.75 3.25 -3.50
C THR A 106 -2.27 3.10 -3.32
N PHE A 107 -2.86 2.08 -3.94
CA PHE A 107 -4.24 1.61 -3.74
C PHE A 107 -4.24 0.09 -3.47
N CYS A 108 -5.41 -0.49 -3.19
CA CYS A 108 -5.55 -1.93 -2.86
C CYS A 108 -5.72 -2.87 -4.06
N ASP A 109 -5.97 -2.32 -5.24
CA ASP A 109 -6.00 -2.98 -6.55
C ASP A 109 -4.64 -2.86 -7.27
N SER A 110 -3.95 -1.73 -7.10
CA SER A 110 -2.61 -1.48 -7.62
C SER A 110 -1.55 -2.42 -7.04
N GLY A 111 -0.64 -2.92 -7.88
CA GLY A 111 0.64 -3.46 -7.41
C GLY A 111 1.68 -2.38 -7.15
N VAL A 112 2.94 -2.79 -6.97
CA VAL A 112 3.99 -1.93 -6.40
C VAL A 112 5.32 -2.14 -7.10
N TYR A 113 5.94 -1.07 -7.62
CA TYR A 113 7.31 -1.09 -8.12
C TYR A 113 8.27 -1.76 -7.12
N ILE A 114 9.00 -2.78 -7.55
CA ILE A 114 9.82 -3.59 -6.62
C ILE A 114 10.86 -2.73 -5.86
N PRO A 115 11.52 -1.73 -6.45
CA PRO A 115 12.44 -0.86 -5.70
C PRO A 115 11.78 -0.05 -4.56
N LYS A 116 10.47 0.25 -4.62
CA LYS A 116 9.74 0.83 -3.49
C LYS A 116 9.57 -0.19 -2.35
N VAL A 117 9.36 -1.47 -2.70
CA VAL A 117 9.28 -2.59 -1.75
C VAL A 117 10.65 -2.84 -1.11
N LEU A 118 11.70 -2.97 -1.93
CA LEU A 118 13.07 -3.21 -1.47
C LEU A 118 13.63 -2.04 -0.65
N GLY A 119 13.34 -0.80 -1.04
CA GLY A 119 13.68 0.38 -0.24
C GLY A 119 13.03 0.39 1.15
N PHE A 120 11.76 -0.05 1.25
CA PHE A 120 11.08 -0.25 2.53
C PHE A 120 11.70 -1.41 3.33
N LEU A 121 12.02 -2.54 2.71
CA LEU A 121 12.66 -3.67 3.39
C LEU A 121 14.10 -3.37 3.86
N ASN A 122 14.81 -2.47 3.19
CA ASN A 122 16.15 -2.00 3.59
C ASN A 122 16.11 -1.00 4.75
N GLY A 123 15.11 -0.11 4.77
CA GLY A 123 14.96 0.91 5.82
C GLY A 123 14.18 0.45 7.06
N VAL A 124 13.16 -0.39 6.89
CA VAL A 124 12.16 -0.78 7.92
C VAL A 124 12.09 -2.29 8.10
N GLY A 125 12.17 -3.07 7.02
CA GLY A 125 12.11 -4.54 7.08
C GLY A 125 10.70 -5.11 7.01
N ALA A 126 10.54 -6.35 7.49
CA ALA A 126 9.24 -7.03 7.52
C ALA A 126 8.97 -7.72 8.86
N CYS A 127 7.77 -7.50 9.42
CA CYS A 127 7.35 -8.17 10.66
C CYS A 127 6.94 -9.63 10.41
N SER A 128 6.81 -10.42 11.48
CA SER A 128 6.26 -11.77 11.43
C SER A 128 4.81 -11.78 10.92
N MET A 129 4.46 -12.80 10.13
CA MET A 129 3.09 -13.07 9.71
C MET A 129 2.17 -13.43 10.90
N ARG A 130 2.71 -13.64 12.11
CA ARG A 130 1.94 -13.68 13.37
C ARG A 130 1.48 -12.29 13.83
N LEU A 131 2.32 -11.27 13.68
CA LEU A 131 2.03 -9.88 14.10
C LEU A 131 1.13 -9.15 13.10
N MET A 132 1.22 -9.51 11.83
CA MET A 132 0.30 -9.04 10.80
C MET A 132 -0.06 -10.18 9.83
N PRO A 133 -1.09 -10.98 10.12
CA PRO A 133 -1.54 -12.06 9.24
C PRO A 133 -1.92 -11.56 7.85
N TYR A 134 -1.74 -12.43 6.86
CA TYR A 134 -2.20 -12.15 5.50
C TYR A 134 -3.69 -12.47 5.35
N ARG A 135 -4.51 -11.46 5.01
CA ARG A 135 -5.94 -11.62 4.67
C ARG A 135 -6.30 -10.95 3.34
N GLY A 136 -5.31 -10.68 2.50
CA GLY A 136 -5.49 -10.14 1.16
C GLY A 136 -6.18 -8.76 1.17
N ILE A 137 -7.26 -8.66 0.39
CA ILE A 137 -8.03 -7.42 0.22
C ILE A 137 -8.70 -6.91 1.50
N VAL A 138 -9.07 -7.82 2.43
CA VAL A 138 -9.79 -7.47 3.67
C VAL A 138 -8.92 -6.60 4.59
N ASP A 139 -7.68 -7.01 4.84
CA ASP A 139 -6.74 -6.27 5.68
C ASP A 139 -5.92 -5.23 4.90
N CYS A 140 -6.22 -4.96 3.62
CA CYS A 140 -5.38 -4.09 2.79
C CYS A 140 -5.24 -2.64 3.32
N TRP A 141 -6.26 -2.12 4.00
CA TRP A 141 -6.20 -0.79 4.66
C TRP A 141 -5.78 -0.85 6.15
N SER A 142 -5.58 -2.04 6.71
CA SER A 142 -5.20 -2.22 8.12
C SER A 142 -3.78 -1.70 8.39
N LYS A 143 -3.62 -1.05 9.55
CA LYS A 143 -2.36 -0.44 9.96
C LYS A 143 -1.56 -1.42 10.83
N PRO A 144 -0.23 -1.52 10.65
CA PRO A 144 0.61 -2.25 11.58
C PRO A 144 0.62 -1.62 12.99
N SER A 145 0.82 -2.46 14.00
CA SER A 145 1.12 -2.03 15.38
C SER A 145 2.55 -1.49 15.49
N LEU A 146 2.90 -0.85 16.62
CA LEU A 146 4.29 -0.49 16.93
C LEU A 146 5.17 -1.75 17.04
N GLU A 147 4.67 -2.79 17.73
CA GLU A 147 5.33 -4.11 17.84
C GLU A 147 5.69 -4.72 16.47
N ALA A 148 4.85 -4.52 15.45
CA ALA A 148 5.16 -4.95 14.09
C ALA A 148 6.39 -4.21 13.51
N TYR A 149 6.57 -2.92 13.79
CA TYR A 149 7.79 -2.19 13.40
C TYR A 149 9.01 -2.59 14.24
N ASP A 150 8.82 -2.83 15.54
CA ASP A 150 9.88 -3.27 16.46
C ASP A 150 10.42 -4.67 16.10
N ASP A 151 9.57 -5.54 15.54
CA ASP A 151 9.98 -6.81 14.93
C ASP A 151 10.56 -6.62 13.53
N ALA A 152 9.96 -5.78 12.69
CA ALA A 152 10.39 -5.60 11.30
C ALA A 152 11.85 -5.16 11.18
N ILE A 153 12.33 -4.26 12.05
CA ILE A 153 13.69 -3.73 11.94
C ILE A 153 14.80 -4.78 12.16
N ARG A 154 14.45 -5.91 12.82
CA ARG A 154 15.35 -7.07 13.00
C ARG A 154 15.53 -7.88 11.70
N TYR A 155 14.59 -7.77 10.77
CA TYR A 155 14.54 -8.52 9.52
C TYR A 155 14.51 -7.56 8.34
N ARG A 156 15.70 -7.15 7.91
CA ARG A 156 15.93 -6.21 6.79
C ARG A 156 16.77 -6.87 5.72
N ILE A 157 16.81 -6.26 4.54
CA ILE A 157 17.60 -6.76 3.39
C ILE A 157 18.46 -5.64 2.82
N THR A 158 19.65 -5.98 2.36
CA THR A 158 20.35 -5.21 1.32
C THR A 158 19.95 -5.77 -0.05
N TRP A 159 20.10 -4.97 -1.12
CA TRP A 159 19.70 -5.40 -2.46
C TRP A 159 20.45 -4.65 -3.56
N GLY A 160 20.46 -5.25 -4.75
CA GLY A 160 20.89 -4.61 -5.98
C GLY A 160 20.12 -5.17 -7.18
N ALA A 161 19.91 -4.35 -8.20
CA ALA A 161 19.37 -4.81 -9.48
C ALA A 161 20.45 -5.51 -10.32
N ILE A 162 20.08 -6.57 -11.04
CA ILE A 162 20.92 -7.12 -12.11
C ILE A 162 20.93 -6.10 -13.26
N PRO A 163 22.09 -5.70 -13.81
CA PRO A 163 22.15 -4.79 -14.95
C PRO A 163 21.30 -5.26 -16.14
N ARG A 164 20.63 -4.34 -16.84
CA ARG A 164 19.67 -4.69 -17.92
C ARG A 164 20.29 -5.53 -19.04
N LYS A 165 21.58 -5.33 -19.33
CA LYS A 165 22.40 -6.11 -20.28
C LYS A 165 22.74 -7.54 -19.83
N GLU A 166 22.50 -7.86 -18.56
CA GLU A 166 22.79 -9.14 -17.90
C GLU A 166 21.51 -9.94 -17.60
N LEU A 167 20.31 -9.36 -17.82
CA LEU A 167 19.03 -10.05 -17.58
C LEU A 167 18.83 -11.32 -18.42
N THR A 168 19.48 -11.41 -19.59
CA THR A 168 19.47 -12.59 -20.47
C THR A 168 20.56 -13.61 -20.16
N GLN A 169 21.45 -13.32 -19.21
CA GLN A 169 22.64 -14.13 -18.94
C GLN A 169 22.37 -15.10 -17.78
N VAL A 170 21.98 -16.34 -18.11
CA VAL A 170 21.64 -17.42 -17.16
C VAL A 170 22.70 -17.59 -16.06
N GLU A 171 23.98 -17.54 -16.42
CA GLU A 171 25.09 -17.72 -15.47
C GLU A 171 25.15 -16.65 -14.37
N VAL A 172 24.60 -15.45 -14.59
CA VAL A 172 24.49 -14.43 -13.53
C VAL A 172 23.50 -14.89 -12.46
N TYR A 173 22.36 -15.45 -12.85
CA TYR A 173 21.39 -16.01 -11.90
C TYR A 173 21.98 -17.22 -11.16
N LYS A 174 22.68 -18.12 -11.87
CA LYS A 174 23.38 -19.27 -11.28
C LYS A 174 24.43 -18.84 -10.25
N GLN A 175 25.16 -17.75 -10.51
CA GLN A 175 26.16 -17.20 -9.60
C GLN A 175 25.55 -16.71 -8.28
N GLN A 176 24.46 -15.94 -8.33
CA GLN A 176 23.82 -15.40 -7.12
C GLN A 176 23.18 -16.52 -6.27
N ILE A 177 22.49 -17.46 -6.93
CA ILE A 177 21.93 -18.66 -6.28
C ILE A 177 23.05 -19.54 -5.67
N SER A 178 24.20 -19.68 -6.34
CA SER A 178 25.36 -20.40 -5.79
C SER A 178 25.90 -19.75 -4.51
N MET A 179 25.92 -18.42 -4.44
CA MET A 179 26.29 -17.66 -3.24
C MET A 179 25.22 -17.71 -2.12
N GLY A 180 24.04 -18.28 -2.40
CA GLY A 180 22.94 -18.40 -1.43
C GLY A 180 21.93 -17.25 -1.48
N TYR A 181 21.99 -16.40 -2.50
CA TYR A 181 21.15 -15.21 -2.60
C TYR A 181 19.92 -15.46 -3.48
N PRO A 182 18.70 -15.30 -2.95
CA PRO A 182 17.47 -15.38 -3.73
C PRO A 182 17.34 -14.16 -4.66
N ILE A 183 16.70 -14.36 -5.81
CA ILE A 183 16.55 -13.33 -6.83
C ILE A 183 15.06 -13.08 -7.07
N VAL A 184 14.58 -11.87 -6.86
CA VAL A 184 13.21 -11.48 -7.19
C VAL A 184 13.17 -10.96 -8.62
N ILE A 185 12.34 -11.59 -9.46
CA ILE A 185 12.22 -11.30 -10.89
C ILE A 185 10.81 -10.80 -11.21
N VAL A 186 10.68 -10.01 -12.29
CA VAL A 186 9.37 -9.67 -12.88
C VAL A 186 9.26 -10.32 -14.26
N ILE A 187 8.14 -11.00 -14.50
CA ILE A 187 7.80 -11.62 -15.80
C ILE A 187 6.50 -11.04 -16.34
N ARG A 188 6.28 -11.17 -17.65
CA ARG A 188 4.97 -10.93 -18.26
C ARG A 188 4.05 -12.13 -18.02
N VAL A 189 2.82 -11.89 -17.56
CA VAL A 189 1.83 -12.97 -17.41
C VAL A 189 1.13 -13.16 -18.75
N THR A 190 1.72 -14.03 -19.58
CA THR A 190 1.11 -14.42 -20.85
C THR A 190 0.00 -15.45 -20.65
N ARG A 191 -0.80 -15.68 -21.69
CA ARG A 191 -1.62 -16.89 -21.79
C ARG A 191 -0.76 -18.17 -21.72
N THR A 192 0.34 -18.24 -22.47
CA THR A 192 1.20 -19.44 -22.56
C THR A 192 1.84 -19.80 -21.22
N TYR A 193 2.29 -18.80 -20.45
CA TYR A 193 2.79 -18.97 -19.09
C TYR A 193 1.75 -19.62 -18.17
N ARG A 194 0.51 -19.10 -18.14
CA ARG A 194 -0.57 -19.63 -17.30
C ARG A 194 -0.91 -21.08 -17.64
N GLU A 195 -1.09 -21.38 -18.92
CA GLU A 195 -1.37 -22.75 -19.37
C GLU A 195 -0.25 -23.75 -19.01
N GLN A 196 1.02 -23.33 -19.00
CA GLN A 196 2.15 -24.19 -18.60
C GLN A 196 2.36 -24.26 -17.07
N TRP A 197 2.04 -23.18 -16.34
CA TRP A 197 2.00 -23.12 -14.88
C TRP A 197 0.95 -24.10 -14.32
N GLU A 198 -0.30 -23.94 -14.74
CA GLU A 198 -1.46 -24.69 -14.25
C GLU A 198 -1.35 -26.19 -14.56
N LYS A 199 -0.83 -26.54 -15.74
CA LYS A 199 -0.78 -27.91 -16.26
C LYS A 199 0.38 -28.75 -15.72
N HIS A 200 1.57 -28.18 -15.57
CA HIS A 200 2.78 -28.95 -15.20
C HIS A 200 3.92 -28.16 -14.53
N GLY A 201 3.78 -26.86 -14.27
CA GLY A 201 4.85 -26.08 -13.61
C GLY A 201 6.17 -26.04 -14.37
N TRP A 202 6.11 -26.09 -15.71
CA TRP A 202 7.29 -26.16 -16.56
C TRP A 202 7.14 -25.17 -17.73
N TRP A 203 7.75 -24.00 -17.60
CA TRP A 203 7.69 -22.92 -18.58
C TRP A 203 8.89 -23.04 -19.53
N THR A 204 8.64 -23.53 -20.74
CA THR A 204 9.66 -23.79 -21.78
C THR A 204 9.46 -22.99 -23.05
N SER A 205 8.25 -22.52 -23.33
CA SER A 205 7.92 -21.68 -24.48
C SER A 205 6.95 -20.58 -24.06
N ASP A 206 7.01 -19.44 -24.75
CA ASP A 206 6.20 -18.28 -24.37
C ASP A 206 5.88 -17.39 -25.56
N VAL A 207 4.57 -17.24 -25.85
CA VAL A 207 4.05 -16.33 -26.87
C VAL A 207 3.52 -15.08 -26.18
N VAL A 208 4.04 -13.91 -26.58
CA VAL A 208 3.59 -12.60 -26.07
C VAL A 208 2.70 -11.93 -27.11
N THR A 209 1.53 -11.46 -26.68
CA THR A 209 0.57 -10.70 -27.48
C THR A 209 0.41 -9.27 -26.96
N SER A 210 -0.34 -8.43 -27.69
CA SER A 210 -0.74 -7.07 -27.25
C SER A 210 -1.80 -7.05 -26.13
N GLU A 211 -2.37 -8.21 -25.79
CA GLU A 211 -3.32 -8.40 -24.70
C GLU A 211 -2.65 -8.76 -23.38
N ASP A 212 -1.44 -9.35 -23.41
CA ASP A 212 -0.65 -9.77 -22.24
C ASP A 212 -0.01 -8.56 -21.54
N ARG A 213 -0.84 -7.67 -20.99
CA ARG A 213 -0.43 -6.40 -20.37
C ARG A 213 -0.05 -6.52 -18.89
N HIS A 214 -0.36 -7.65 -18.27
CA HIS A 214 -0.12 -7.92 -16.86
C HIS A 214 1.30 -8.42 -16.60
N THR A 215 1.86 -8.08 -15.45
CA THR A 215 3.18 -8.57 -15.01
C THR A 215 3.12 -9.05 -13.57
N HIS A 216 4.03 -9.96 -13.21
CA HIS A 216 4.02 -10.66 -11.93
C HIS A 216 5.41 -10.75 -11.35
N ALA A 217 5.49 -10.57 -10.03
CA ALA A 217 6.73 -10.63 -9.26
C ALA A 217 6.88 -12.01 -8.58
N LEU A 218 8.04 -12.63 -8.78
CA LEU A 218 8.34 -14.01 -8.41
C LEU A 218 9.72 -14.12 -7.78
N CYS A 219 10.02 -15.22 -7.09
CA CYS A 219 11.33 -15.44 -6.48
C CYS A 219 12.03 -16.66 -7.08
N VAL A 220 13.16 -16.46 -7.76
CA VAL A 220 14.11 -17.54 -8.11
C VAL A 220 14.74 -18.03 -6.81
N VAL A 221 14.60 -19.33 -6.56
CA VAL A 221 15.09 -20.03 -5.37
C VAL A 221 16.02 -21.19 -5.72
N GLY A 222 16.31 -21.42 -7.00
CA GLY A 222 17.27 -22.44 -7.41
C GLY A 222 17.56 -22.47 -8.91
N TYR A 223 18.45 -23.36 -9.32
CA TYR A 223 18.66 -23.77 -10.71
C TYR A 223 19.09 -25.23 -10.79
N ASP A 224 18.96 -25.82 -11.97
CA ASP A 224 19.37 -27.19 -12.27
C ASP A 224 19.81 -27.31 -13.74
N ASP A 225 21.09 -27.59 -13.96
CA ASP A 225 21.72 -27.73 -15.28
C ASP A 225 21.36 -29.04 -15.98
N ASP A 226 21.00 -30.10 -15.25
CA ASP A 226 20.53 -31.35 -15.88
C ASP A 226 19.11 -31.17 -16.43
N ARG A 227 18.37 -30.17 -15.92
CA ARG A 227 17.06 -29.73 -16.41
C ARG A 227 17.11 -28.50 -17.32
N GLN A 228 18.24 -27.81 -17.41
CA GLN A 228 18.41 -26.52 -18.10
C GLN A 228 17.37 -25.47 -17.66
N ALA A 229 17.14 -25.31 -16.34
CA ALA A 229 16.08 -24.44 -15.82
C ALA A 229 16.38 -23.78 -14.46
N LEU A 230 15.79 -22.59 -14.24
CA LEU A 230 15.70 -21.91 -12.94
C LEU A 230 14.46 -22.41 -12.18
N ARG A 231 14.61 -22.73 -10.88
CA ARG A 231 13.48 -23.02 -9.97
C ARG A 231 12.94 -21.72 -9.37
N ILE A 232 11.65 -21.49 -9.54
CA ILE A 232 10.96 -20.27 -9.13
C ILE A 232 9.83 -20.61 -8.17
N GLN A 233 9.73 -19.86 -7.06
CA GLN A 233 8.61 -19.87 -6.15
C GLN A 233 7.54 -18.89 -6.64
N ASN A 234 6.30 -19.38 -6.79
CA ASN A 234 5.14 -18.55 -7.03
C ASN A 234 4.45 -18.18 -5.70
N SER A 235 3.50 -17.25 -5.77
CA SER A 235 2.60 -16.85 -4.68
C SER A 235 1.12 -17.07 -5.03
N ASP A 236 0.88 -18.04 -5.92
CA ASP A 236 -0.45 -18.48 -6.39
C ASP A 236 -0.83 -19.85 -5.80
N GLY A 237 -0.48 -20.07 -4.53
CA GLY A 237 -0.78 -21.31 -3.79
C GLY A 237 0.11 -22.50 -4.16
N THR A 238 -0.32 -23.69 -3.72
CA THR A 238 0.41 -24.97 -3.85
C THR A 238 -0.23 -25.96 -4.81
N TRP A 239 -1.39 -25.63 -5.38
CA TRP A 239 -2.24 -26.51 -6.19
C TRP A 239 -1.87 -26.54 -7.69
N HIS A 240 -0.94 -25.69 -8.12
CA HIS A 240 -0.37 -25.67 -9.47
C HIS A 240 1.14 -25.86 -9.43
N GLY A 241 1.68 -26.31 -10.57
CA GLY A 241 3.09 -26.63 -10.75
C GLY A 241 3.63 -27.70 -9.79
N ASP A 242 4.91 -27.59 -9.46
CA ASP A 242 5.64 -28.43 -8.53
C ASP A 242 5.38 -27.95 -7.08
N GLY A 243 4.15 -28.17 -6.60
CA GLY A 243 3.71 -27.83 -5.25
C GLY A 243 3.71 -26.33 -4.94
N GLY A 244 3.44 -25.49 -5.94
CA GLY A 244 3.54 -24.02 -5.85
C GLY A 244 4.87 -23.42 -6.33
N PHE A 245 5.83 -24.28 -6.71
CA PHE A 245 7.01 -23.88 -7.48
C PHE A 245 6.81 -24.19 -8.96
N PHE A 246 7.60 -23.55 -9.83
CA PHE A 246 7.72 -23.95 -11.22
C PHE A 246 9.16 -23.79 -11.70
N TRP A 247 9.41 -24.25 -12.92
CA TRP A 247 10.71 -24.16 -13.56
C TRP A 247 10.62 -23.34 -14.84
N MET A 248 11.53 -22.39 -15.02
CA MET A 248 11.68 -21.58 -16.22
C MET A 248 12.93 -22.01 -16.97
N SER A 249 12.79 -22.43 -18.22
CA SER A 249 13.94 -22.87 -19.01
C SER A 249 14.96 -21.75 -19.23
N TYR A 250 16.23 -22.12 -19.31
CA TYR A 250 17.32 -21.20 -19.61
C TYR A 250 17.10 -20.43 -20.91
N SER A 251 16.51 -21.07 -21.93
CA SER A 251 16.18 -20.40 -23.19
C SER A 251 15.14 -19.28 -23.04
N LEU A 252 14.21 -19.34 -22.08
CA LEU A 252 13.31 -18.21 -21.82
C LEU A 252 14.02 -17.04 -21.11
N VAL A 253 15.09 -17.31 -20.35
CA VAL A 253 15.96 -16.25 -19.80
C VAL A 253 16.72 -15.57 -20.94
N GLU A 254 17.35 -16.36 -21.81
CA GLU A 254 18.09 -15.89 -23.00
C GLU A 254 17.19 -15.09 -23.97
N GLN A 255 15.94 -15.50 -24.14
CA GLN A 255 14.90 -14.79 -24.91
C GLN A 255 14.38 -13.51 -24.23
N GLY A 256 14.91 -13.11 -23.07
CA GLY A 256 14.56 -11.86 -22.40
C GLY A 256 13.16 -11.83 -21.76
N LYS A 257 12.64 -12.98 -21.31
CA LYS A 257 11.31 -13.05 -20.65
C LYS A 257 11.31 -12.52 -19.21
N ILE A 258 12.49 -12.30 -18.61
CA ILE A 258 12.67 -11.57 -17.35
C ILE A 258 12.82 -10.08 -17.66
N LEU A 259 11.92 -9.26 -17.13
CA LEU A 259 11.79 -7.83 -17.43
C LEU A 259 12.56 -6.95 -16.43
N GLU A 260 12.59 -7.38 -15.17
CA GLU A 260 13.36 -6.77 -14.07
C GLU A 260 13.91 -7.90 -13.18
N SER A 261 15.07 -7.70 -12.55
CA SER A 261 15.66 -8.71 -11.65
C SER A 261 16.47 -8.08 -10.51
N TYR A 262 16.23 -8.54 -9.29
CA TYR A 262 16.76 -7.97 -8.05
C TYR A 262 17.31 -9.07 -7.15
N VAL A 263 18.58 -8.97 -6.78
CA VAL A 263 19.18 -9.86 -5.78
C VAL A 263 18.93 -9.28 -4.40
N LEU A 264 18.52 -10.11 -3.45
CA LEU A 264 18.38 -9.72 -2.05
C LEU A 264 19.45 -10.43 -1.21
N GLU A 265 20.07 -9.65 -0.32
CA GLU A 265 21.12 -10.09 0.60
C GLU A 265 20.74 -9.75 2.03
N ARG A 266 21.41 -10.38 3.01
CA ARG A 266 21.33 -9.93 4.40
C ARG A 266 22.22 -8.69 4.57
N PRO A 267 21.76 -7.64 5.27
CA PRO A 267 22.64 -6.57 5.69
C PRO A 267 23.72 -7.14 6.61
N ILE A 268 24.94 -6.62 6.50
CA ILE A 268 26.03 -6.96 7.43
C ILE A 268 25.66 -6.39 8.81
N HIS A 269 25.11 -7.24 9.69
CA HIS A 269 24.64 -6.82 11.00
C HIS A 269 25.81 -6.54 11.97
N PRO A 270 25.76 -5.46 12.79
CA PRO A 270 26.71 -5.20 13.87
C PRO A 270 26.81 -6.31 14.94
N CYS A 271 25.76 -7.13 15.07
CA CYS A 271 25.80 -8.38 15.82
C CYS A 271 25.51 -9.52 14.84
N PRO A 272 26.50 -10.35 14.46
CA PRO A 272 26.29 -11.40 13.47
C PRO A 272 25.46 -12.60 13.96
N TRP A 273 25.10 -12.63 15.24
CA TRP A 273 24.63 -13.84 15.92
C TRP A 273 23.33 -13.59 16.71
N ILE A 274 22.25 -14.26 16.29
CA ILE A 274 21.00 -14.49 17.04
C ILE A 274 20.19 -13.21 17.38
N PRO A 275 19.15 -12.88 16.57
CA PRO A 275 18.21 -11.79 16.88
C PRO A 275 17.49 -11.93 18.25
N GLU A 276 17.37 -13.15 18.77
CA GLU A 276 16.78 -13.47 20.09
C GLU A 276 17.60 -12.91 21.27
N LEU A 277 18.88 -12.58 21.08
CA LEU A 277 19.78 -12.01 22.10
C LEU A 277 19.93 -10.48 22.00
N CYS A 278 19.19 -9.84 21.09
CA CYS A 278 19.22 -8.40 20.88
C CYS A 278 18.02 -7.73 21.58
N TYR A 279 18.27 -7.11 22.73
CA TYR A 279 17.20 -6.60 23.59
C TYR A 279 16.79 -5.16 23.17
N PRO A 280 15.50 -4.91 22.83
CA PRO A 280 15.02 -3.63 22.26
C PRO A 280 14.92 -2.48 23.29
N PHE A 281 15.05 -2.79 24.58
CA PHE A 281 14.90 -1.83 25.68
C PHE A 281 16.21 -1.61 26.46
N SER A 282 17.32 -2.26 26.07
CA SER A 282 18.60 -2.10 26.77
C SER A 282 19.26 -0.73 26.57
N LEU A 283 18.71 0.14 25.71
CA LEU A 283 19.23 1.48 25.42
C LEU A 283 18.24 2.57 25.88
N VAL A 284 18.71 3.47 26.75
CA VAL A 284 18.01 4.67 27.23
C VAL A 284 18.35 5.87 26.36
N GLY A 285 17.36 6.72 26.13
CA GLY A 285 17.45 8.03 25.49
C GLY A 285 16.09 8.48 24.96
N PRO A 286 15.99 9.67 24.34
CA PRO A 286 14.77 10.15 23.69
C PRO A 286 14.39 9.30 22.47
N GLU A 287 13.10 9.08 22.22
CA GLU A 287 12.59 8.38 21.02
C GLU A 287 12.70 9.24 19.75
N THR A 288 12.83 10.56 19.90
CA THR A 288 12.97 11.50 18.78
C THR A 288 14.30 12.22 18.88
N LEU A 289 15.12 12.10 17.84
CA LEU A 289 16.45 12.67 17.70
C LEU A 289 16.34 14.02 16.98
N CYS A 290 16.23 15.09 17.76
CA CYS A 290 16.06 16.46 17.27
C CYS A 290 17.40 17.12 16.91
N PRO A 291 17.41 18.26 16.18
CA PRO A 291 18.65 18.96 15.83
C PRO A 291 19.47 19.29 17.09
N GLY A 292 20.69 18.75 17.15
CA GLY A 292 21.57 18.80 18.31
C GLY A 292 22.03 17.42 18.78
N ALA A 293 23.11 17.41 19.55
CA ALA A 293 23.73 16.20 20.08
C ALA A 293 22.86 15.57 21.19
N THR A 294 22.45 14.31 21.00
CA THR A 294 21.61 13.54 21.94
C THR A 294 22.34 12.30 22.44
N ASN A 295 22.40 12.09 23.75
CA ASN A 295 23.12 10.98 24.37
C ASN A 295 22.23 9.76 24.60
N TYR A 296 22.79 8.58 24.31
CA TYR A 296 22.19 7.25 24.54
C TYR A 296 23.15 6.38 25.36
N PHE A 297 22.60 5.57 26.27
CA PHE A 297 23.36 4.79 27.26
C PHE A 297 22.58 3.53 27.68
N PHE A 298 23.24 2.54 28.28
CA PHE A 298 22.57 1.27 28.63
C PHE A 298 21.70 1.36 29.90
N THR A 299 20.62 0.56 29.96
CA THR A 299 19.86 0.33 31.20
C THR A 299 20.60 -0.60 32.16
N THR A 300 20.92 -1.81 31.68
CA THR A 300 21.12 -2.99 32.53
C THR A 300 21.90 -4.08 31.79
N SER A 301 23.22 -4.12 31.95
CA SER A 301 24.04 -5.33 31.98
C SER A 301 25.51 -4.98 32.27
N SER A 302 26.23 -5.89 32.91
CA SER A 302 27.70 -5.93 32.93
C SER A 302 28.29 -6.21 31.55
N ASP A 303 27.51 -6.88 30.70
CA ASP A 303 28.02 -7.66 29.57
C ASP A 303 28.20 -6.82 28.30
N LEU A 304 27.67 -5.58 28.32
CA LEU A 304 27.82 -4.56 27.28
C LEU A 304 28.91 -3.52 27.62
N TYR A 305 29.74 -3.76 28.64
CA TYR A 305 30.94 -2.95 28.89
C TYR A 305 31.90 -3.02 27.69
N GLY A 306 32.25 -1.86 27.12
CA GLY A 306 33.11 -1.79 25.94
C GLY A 306 32.37 -1.79 24.61
N ALA A 307 31.05 -1.56 24.62
CA ALA A 307 30.20 -1.70 23.44
C ALA A 307 30.69 -0.95 22.20
N ARG A 308 30.59 -1.62 21.05
CA ARG A 308 30.74 -1.04 19.72
C ARG A 308 29.38 -0.53 19.26
N TRP A 309 29.30 0.78 19.02
CA TRP A 309 28.08 1.45 18.61
C TRP A 309 28.00 1.54 17.08
N GLN A 310 26.81 1.30 16.51
CA GLN A 310 26.51 1.59 15.11
C GLN A 310 25.11 2.19 14.98
N VAL A 311 24.98 3.16 14.06
CA VAL A 311 23.72 3.81 13.72
C VAL A 311 23.40 3.57 12.24
N GLN A 312 22.12 3.36 11.92
CA GLN A 312 21.63 3.22 10.56
C GLN A 312 20.38 4.10 10.36
N GLY A 313 20.20 4.66 9.17
CA GLY A 313 19.20 5.69 8.89
C GLY A 313 19.78 7.11 8.89
N PRO A 314 18.94 8.16 8.87
CA PRO A 314 19.37 9.56 8.76
C PRO A 314 19.88 10.15 10.10
N ALA A 315 20.90 9.52 10.68
CA ALA A 315 21.65 9.99 11.84
C ALA A 315 23.12 9.57 11.77
N ARG A 316 23.98 10.26 12.52
CA ARG A 316 25.40 9.96 12.70
C ARG A 316 25.75 9.83 14.19
N ILE A 317 26.76 9.04 14.50
CA ILE A 317 27.43 9.09 15.81
C ILE A 317 28.43 10.25 15.77
N VAL A 318 28.34 11.15 16.74
CA VAL A 318 29.23 12.31 16.91
C VAL A 318 30.42 11.94 17.80
N SER A 319 30.15 11.20 18.87
CA SER A 319 31.15 10.58 19.74
C SER A 319 30.57 9.30 20.35
N ALA A 320 31.44 8.37 20.75
CA ALA A 320 31.04 7.18 21.49
C ALA A 320 32.15 6.69 22.41
N ASN A 321 31.77 5.98 23.46
CA ASN A 321 32.66 5.31 24.40
C ASN A 321 32.07 3.95 24.81
N SER A 322 32.73 3.27 25.74
CA SER A 322 32.38 1.94 26.23
C SER A 322 31.01 1.79 26.92
N LYS A 323 30.29 2.90 27.17
CA LYS A 323 29.00 2.95 27.89
C LYS A 323 27.93 3.85 27.25
N SER A 324 28.31 4.82 26.42
CA SER A 324 27.36 5.74 25.76
C SER A 324 27.79 6.14 24.34
N ALA A 325 26.81 6.55 23.53
CA ALA A 325 27.02 7.23 22.26
C ALA A 325 26.19 8.51 22.15
N THR A 326 26.80 9.53 21.57
CA THR A 326 26.17 10.80 21.21
C THR A 326 25.79 10.74 19.74
N LEU A 327 24.51 10.90 19.43
CA LEU A 327 23.96 10.93 18.06
C LEU A 327 23.54 12.35 17.65
N GLU A 328 23.59 12.62 16.35
CA GLU A 328 22.95 13.77 15.71
C GLU A 328 22.12 13.32 14.50
N PRO A 329 20.98 13.96 14.22
CA PRO A 329 20.22 13.69 13.00
C PRO A 329 20.94 14.28 11.78
N THR A 330 21.05 13.50 10.70
CA THR A 330 21.57 13.96 9.39
C THR A 330 20.44 14.21 8.39
N GLY A 331 19.18 13.99 8.78
CA GLY A 331 18.01 14.21 7.94
C GLY A 331 16.70 13.94 8.69
N THR A 332 15.77 13.24 8.06
CA THR A 332 14.47 12.91 8.66
C THR A 332 14.03 11.51 8.28
N GLY A 333 13.67 10.69 9.28
CA GLY A 333 13.22 9.31 9.09
C GLY A 333 13.49 8.41 10.30
N LEU A 334 13.16 7.13 10.14
CA LEU A 334 13.45 6.09 11.12
C LEU A 334 14.96 5.84 11.22
N VAL A 335 15.47 5.76 12.45
CA VAL A 335 16.86 5.48 12.79
C VAL A 335 16.90 4.25 13.69
N LEU A 336 17.81 3.33 13.38
CA LEU A 336 18.16 2.20 14.24
C LEU A 336 19.50 2.51 14.91
N LEU A 337 19.50 2.61 16.24
CA LEU A 337 20.71 2.58 17.05
C LEU A 337 20.96 1.15 17.53
N THR A 338 22.19 0.68 17.40
CA THR A 338 22.65 -0.62 17.90
C THR A 338 23.94 -0.47 18.69
N ALA A 339 24.13 -1.35 19.67
CA ALA A 339 25.36 -1.46 20.42
C ALA A 339 25.62 -2.93 20.79
N SER A 340 26.81 -3.44 20.48
CA SER A 340 27.19 -4.85 20.69
C SER A 340 28.48 -4.99 21.49
N ALA A 341 28.54 -6.00 22.34
CA ALA A 341 29.73 -6.30 23.14
C ALA A 341 30.89 -6.81 22.26
N PRO A 342 32.14 -6.36 22.48
CA PRO A 342 33.29 -7.00 21.86
C PRO A 342 33.40 -8.45 22.36
N ASN A 343 33.39 -9.41 21.43
CA ASN A 343 33.58 -10.84 21.69
C ASN A 343 32.44 -11.52 22.51
N SER A 344 31.24 -10.93 22.53
CA SER A 344 30.03 -11.54 23.10
C SER A 344 28.85 -11.42 22.13
N SER A 345 27.86 -12.31 22.25
CA SER A 345 26.60 -12.28 21.50
C SER A 345 25.57 -11.30 22.07
N SER A 346 25.83 -10.69 23.23
CA SER A 346 24.97 -9.67 23.83
C SER A 346 24.91 -8.41 22.95
N CYS A 347 23.69 -8.00 22.58
CA CYS A 347 23.45 -6.72 21.91
C CYS A 347 22.21 -5.99 22.44
N GLY A 348 22.26 -4.67 22.38
CA GLY A 348 21.11 -3.79 22.59
C GLY A 348 20.78 -3.04 21.30
N TYR A 349 19.50 -2.80 21.04
CA TYR A 349 19.08 -1.91 19.96
C TYR A 349 17.94 -1.00 20.41
N ARG A 350 17.71 0.08 19.65
CA ARG A 350 16.54 0.95 19.82
C ARG A 350 16.14 1.62 18.51
N LEU A 351 14.84 1.69 18.27
CA LEU A 351 14.25 2.51 17.22
C LEU A 351 14.08 3.96 17.68
N LEU A 352 14.41 4.89 16.80
CA LEU A 352 14.41 6.33 17.00
C LEU A 352 13.82 7.01 15.76
N TRP A 353 13.30 8.24 15.88
CA TRP A 353 12.94 9.08 14.73
C TRP A 353 13.82 10.32 14.66
N ALA A 354 14.57 10.51 13.57
CA ALA A 354 15.35 11.72 13.34
C ALA A 354 14.47 12.87 12.81
N GLY A 355 14.65 14.06 13.40
CA GLY A 355 14.06 15.31 12.94
C GLY A 355 12.54 15.42 13.12
N LYS A 356 11.96 16.41 12.43
CA LYS A 356 10.51 16.63 12.34
C LYS A 356 9.82 15.44 11.67
N PRO A 357 8.49 15.24 11.80
CA PRO A 357 7.83 14.14 11.10
C PRO A 357 7.78 14.41 9.58
N LYS A 358 7.89 13.37 8.75
CA LYS A 358 7.71 13.49 7.29
C LYS A 358 6.27 13.17 6.92
N ILE A 359 5.64 14.03 6.14
CA ILE A 359 4.29 13.80 5.58
C ILE A 359 4.44 13.44 4.10
N ASP A 360 4.20 12.18 3.74
CA ASP A 360 3.98 11.75 2.36
C ASP A 360 2.47 11.85 2.06
N LEU A 361 2.02 12.98 1.50
CA LEU A 361 0.63 13.13 1.07
C LEU A 361 0.42 12.47 -0.29
N ARG A 362 -0.32 11.35 -0.29
CA ARG A 362 -0.80 10.69 -1.51
C ARG A 362 -2.26 11.06 -1.74
N ILE A 363 -2.52 11.90 -2.75
CA ILE A 363 -3.88 12.16 -3.23
C ILE A 363 -4.34 10.93 -4.02
N THR A 364 -5.09 10.05 -3.37
CA THR A 364 -5.67 8.86 -3.99
C THR A 364 -7.01 9.19 -4.65
N ASN A 365 -6.98 9.70 -5.88
CA ASN A 365 -8.19 9.79 -6.72
C ASN A 365 -8.74 8.38 -6.94
N TYR A 366 -9.94 8.08 -6.43
CA TYR A 366 -10.61 6.79 -6.68
C TYR A 366 -11.02 6.67 -8.16
N PRO A 367 -10.47 5.73 -8.94
CA PRO A 367 -10.92 5.49 -10.31
C PRO A 367 -12.13 4.54 -10.35
N ALA A 368 -12.29 3.72 -9.31
CA ALA A 368 -13.29 2.68 -9.18
C ALA A 368 -14.67 3.20 -8.73
N LEU A 369 -15.28 4.09 -9.53
CA LEU A 369 -16.72 4.38 -9.51
C LEU A 369 -17.32 4.18 -10.91
N GLY A 370 -17.05 3.00 -11.49
CA GLY A 370 -17.67 2.54 -12.74
C GLY A 370 -19.00 1.82 -12.57
N GLN A 371 -19.40 1.48 -11.33
CA GLN A 371 -20.65 0.77 -11.04
C GLN A 371 -21.16 0.99 -9.59
N ALA A 372 -21.19 2.24 -9.15
CA ALA A 372 -21.93 2.71 -7.97
C ALA A 372 -22.08 4.24 -8.02
N ASP A 373 -23.26 4.76 -8.35
CA ASP A 373 -23.45 6.20 -8.57
C ASP A 373 -23.50 7.02 -7.27
N SER A 374 -22.41 7.72 -6.98
CA SER A 374 -22.42 8.85 -6.04
C SER A 374 -21.49 10.00 -6.48
N ILE A 375 -21.74 10.54 -7.68
CA ILE A 375 -21.24 11.87 -8.10
C ILE A 375 -22.46 12.77 -8.30
N LYS A 376 -22.63 13.81 -7.47
CA LYS A 376 -23.67 14.84 -7.69
C LYS A 376 -23.38 16.17 -7.00
N VAL A 377 -23.22 17.20 -7.84
CA VAL A 377 -23.02 18.66 -7.65
C VAL A 377 -23.40 19.25 -9.04
N SER A 378 -23.90 20.47 -9.33
CA SER A 378 -24.28 21.71 -8.63
C SER A 378 -25.60 22.24 -9.26
N LEU A 379 -26.41 23.12 -8.64
CA LEU A 379 -26.35 24.60 -8.58
C LEU A 379 -26.41 25.34 -9.93
N PRO A 380 -27.35 26.32 -10.01
CA PRO A 380 -26.99 27.74 -9.93
C PRO A 380 -27.32 28.42 -8.56
N ILE A 381 -27.73 29.70 -8.57
CA ILE A 381 -27.15 30.80 -7.77
C ILE A 381 -28.26 31.83 -7.44
N PRO A 382 -28.22 32.65 -6.35
CA PRO A 382 -27.07 33.06 -5.52
C PRO A 382 -27.22 32.98 -3.98
N LEU A 383 -26.10 32.92 -3.24
CA LEU A 383 -25.62 33.99 -2.33
C LEU A 383 -24.33 33.59 -1.57
N ARG A 384 -23.75 34.54 -0.83
CA ARG A 384 -22.49 34.38 -0.07
C ARG A 384 -22.61 33.32 1.03
N HIS A 385 -21.68 32.36 1.10
CA HIS A 385 -20.87 32.00 2.29
C HIS A 385 -20.03 30.72 2.03
N GLN A 386 -18.89 30.59 2.72
CA GLN A 386 -18.00 29.41 2.64
C GLN A 386 -18.68 28.18 3.28
N ARG A 387 -18.52 26.98 2.69
CA ARG A 387 -19.01 25.71 3.26
C ARG A 387 -18.04 24.55 2.99
N VAL A 388 -18.06 23.54 3.85
CA VAL A 388 -17.06 22.45 3.93
C VAL A 388 -17.68 21.11 3.51
N PHE A 389 -16.92 20.29 2.77
CA PHE A 389 -17.29 18.91 2.45
C PHE A 389 -16.52 17.90 3.32
N PRO A 390 -17.17 16.79 3.77
CA PRO A 390 -16.52 15.78 4.59
C PRO A 390 -15.60 14.87 3.76
N PHE A 391 -14.30 14.90 4.09
CA PHE A 391 -13.26 14.04 3.53
C PHE A 391 -12.78 12.98 4.55
N GLU A 392 -12.65 11.70 4.14
CA GLU A 392 -12.07 10.66 4.99
C GLU A 392 -10.54 10.74 5.02
N TRP A 393 -10.00 11.39 6.05
CA TRP A 393 -8.55 11.43 6.31
C TRP A 393 -8.04 10.13 6.94
N LYS A 394 -7.46 9.25 6.12
CA LYS A 394 -6.77 8.03 6.56
C LYS A 394 -5.27 8.28 6.72
N VAL A 395 -4.82 8.43 7.97
CA VAL A 395 -3.39 8.50 8.34
C VAL A 395 -2.80 7.10 8.22
N TYR A 396 -2.05 6.82 7.15
CA TYR A 396 -1.51 5.48 6.87
C TYR A 396 -0.30 5.10 7.75
N TYR A 397 0.53 6.07 8.12
CA TYR A 397 1.75 5.88 8.92
C TYR A 397 1.95 7.06 9.89
N SER A 398 2.37 6.79 11.13
CA SER A 398 2.77 7.83 12.09
C SER A 398 3.62 7.25 13.23
N PHE A 399 4.94 7.17 13.03
CA PHE A 399 5.90 6.84 14.09
C PHE A 399 6.26 8.11 14.88
N SER A 400 6.15 8.09 16.21
CA SER A 400 6.39 9.24 17.14
C SER A 400 5.55 10.52 16.94
N ALA A 401 4.62 10.56 15.98
CA ALA A 401 3.96 11.80 15.53
C ALA A 401 2.43 11.81 15.76
N LYS A 402 1.90 12.96 16.21
CA LYS A 402 0.45 13.23 16.27
C LYS A 402 0.04 14.06 15.04
N VAL A 403 -1.06 13.67 14.37
CA VAL A 403 -1.64 14.42 13.24
C VAL A 403 -2.76 15.31 13.76
N ALA A 404 -2.56 16.63 13.69
CA ALA A 404 -3.35 17.60 14.46
C ALA A 404 -4.43 18.34 13.64
N LYS A 405 -4.23 18.53 12.32
CA LYS A 405 -5.13 19.31 11.47
C LYS A 405 -5.46 18.60 10.16
N ARG A 406 -6.72 18.72 9.74
CA ARG A 406 -7.35 18.03 8.60
C ARG A 406 -8.10 19.06 7.75
N ALA A 407 -7.39 19.74 6.84
CA ALA A 407 -7.88 20.79 5.92
C ALA A 407 -8.88 21.82 6.51
N THR A 408 -8.36 22.99 6.89
CA THR A 408 -9.15 24.06 7.54
C THR A 408 -10.13 24.79 6.64
N GLU A 409 -9.90 24.83 5.34
CA GLU A 409 -10.70 25.60 4.39
C GLU A 409 -10.91 24.78 3.11
N LEU A 410 -12.13 24.82 2.57
CA LEU A 410 -12.51 24.12 1.35
C LEU A 410 -13.10 25.13 0.36
N LEU A 411 -12.25 25.61 -0.55
CA LEU A 411 -12.62 26.65 -1.51
C LEU A 411 -13.10 26.03 -2.84
N VAL A 412 -14.35 25.58 -2.87
CA VAL A 412 -14.99 25.10 -4.11
C VAL A 412 -15.42 26.29 -4.96
N THR A 413 -14.46 26.79 -5.74
CA THR A 413 -14.71 27.67 -6.89
C THR A 413 -15.19 26.84 -8.08
N PRO A 414 -16.36 27.13 -8.67
CA PRO A 414 -16.62 26.77 -10.06
C PRO A 414 -15.57 27.47 -10.93
N SER A 415 -14.83 26.71 -11.74
CA SER A 415 -13.90 27.32 -12.70
C SER A 415 -14.67 27.81 -13.93
N PRO A 416 -14.71 29.12 -14.22
CA PRO A 416 -15.44 29.66 -15.37
C PRO A 416 -14.80 29.29 -16.71
N LEU A 417 -13.56 28.76 -16.69
CA LEU A 417 -12.83 28.29 -17.87
C LEU A 417 -12.98 26.79 -18.12
N THR A 418 -13.62 26.03 -17.22
CA THR A 418 -13.72 24.56 -17.32
C THR A 418 -15.04 24.06 -16.73
N GLU A 419 -16.15 24.33 -17.45
CA GLU A 419 -17.38 23.50 -17.49
C GLU A 419 -18.02 23.13 -16.14
N GLY A 420 -17.87 23.94 -15.09
CA GLY A 420 -18.43 23.63 -13.78
C GLY A 420 -17.78 22.40 -13.12
N ARG A 421 -16.44 22.32 -13.12
CA ARG A 421 -15.69 21.41 -12.24
C ARG A 421 -15.54 22.01 -10.84
N TRP A 422 -15.43 21.18 -9.78
CA TRP A 422 -15.00 21.64 -8.45
C TRP A 422 -13.50 21.48 -8.24
N SER A 423 -12.93 22.32 -7.37
CA SER A 423 -11.61 22.10 -6.76
C SER A 423 -11.70 22.15 -5.23
N CYS A 424 -11.09 21.19 -4.55
CA CYS A 424 -10.84 21.23 -3.11
C CYS A 424 -9.36 21.52 -2.87
N ARG A 425 -9.04 22.31 -1.84
CA ARG A 425 -7.67 22.59 -1.39
C ARG A 425 -7.50 22.17 0.08
N GLY A 426 -6.26 22.10 0.55
CA GLY A 426 -5.97 21.94 1.97
C GLY A 426 -4.51 21.62 2.27
N HIS A 427 -4.23 21.34 3.54
CA HIS A 427 -2.94 20.84 4.02
C HIS A 427 -3.15 19.89 5.20
N ALA A 428 -2.14 19.08 5.50
CA ALA A 428 -2.04 18.24 6.70
C ALA A 428 -0.91 18.73 7.60
N GLU A 429 -1.08 18.59 8.92
CA GLU A 429 -0.08 18.96 9.92
C GLU A 429 0.19 17.81 10.89
N ALA A 430 1.47 17.50 11.07
CA ALA A 430 1.96 16.46 11.97
C ALA A 430 3.08 17.01 12.87
N THR A 431 3.07 16.61 14.14
CA THR A 431 3.98 17.14 15.17
C THR A 431 4.61 16.00 15.97
N ASN A 432 5.92 16.10 16.22
CA ASN A 432 6.66 15.28 17.18
C ASN A 432 7.50 16.19 18.11
N GLY A 433 8.40 15.61 18.92
CA GLY A 433 9.26 16.38 19.84
C GLY A 433 10.17 17.42 19.17
N CYS A 434 10.42 17.31 17.86
CA CYS A 434 11.25 18.25 17.09
C CYS A 434 10.40 19.33 16.38
N GLY A 435 9.11 19.40 16.69
CA GLY A 435 8.16 20.37 16.17
C GLY A 435 7.27 19.85 15.03
N THR A 436 6.61 20.80 14.37
CA THR A 436 5.58 20.53 13.36
C THR A 436 6.15 20.55 11.94
N THR A 437 5.69 19.61 11.12
CA THR A 437 5.73 19.66 9.66
C THR A 437 4.32 19.93 9.13
N LYS A 438 4.23 20.86 8.18
CA LYS A 438 3.05 21.12 7.36
C LYS A 438 3.32 20.51 5.98
N SER A 439 2.32 19.86 5.38
CA SER A 439 2.43 19.45 3.97
C SER A 439 2.47 20.67 3.04
N PRO A 440 2.89 20.52 1.77
CA PRO A 440 2.46 21.41 0.71
C PRO A 440 0.93 21.56 0.70
N GLU A 441 0.42 22.64 0.10
CA GLU A 441 -1.01 22.68 -0.25
C GLU A 441 -1.28 21.59 -1.29
N PHE A 442 -2.26 20.73 -1.02
CA PHE A 442 -2.76 19.76 -1.98
C PHE A 442 -4.04 20.30 -2.63
N LYS A 443 -4.23 19.99 -3.91
CA LYS A 443 -5.43 20.34 -4.68
C LYS A 443 -6.03 19.07 -5.29
N VAL A 444 -7.34 18.89 -5.15
CA VAL A 444 -8.12 17.80 -5.77
C VAL A 444 -9.15 18.45 -6.67
N GLU A 445 -9.34 17.94 -7.89
CA GLU A 445 -10.34 18.47 -8.84
C GLU A 445 -11.25 17.37 -9.36
N SER A 446 -12.50 17.71 -9.71
CA SER A 446 -13.41 16.74 -10.31
C SER A 446 -12.94 16.35 -11.72
N SER A 447 -12.78 15.03 -11.94
CA SER A 447 -12.33 14.46 -13.21
C SER A 447 -13.33 14.65 -14.36
N ARG A 448 -14.59 14.97 -14.04
CA ARG A 448 -15.64 15.35 -14.97
C ARG A 448 -16.23 16.73 -14.60
N PRO A 449 -16.77 17.49 -15.57
CA PRO A 449 -17.76 18.51 -15.31
C PRO A 449 -19.04 17.90 -14.70
N PHE A 450 -19.88 18.72 -14.09
CA PHE A 450 -21.15 18.25 -13.50
C PHE A 450 -22.19 17.84 -14.53
N PHE A 451 -22.11 18.41 -15.73
CA PHE A 451 -23.09 18.21 -16.78
C PHE A 451 -22.49 17.30 -17.86
N SER A 452 -22.98 16.07 -17.89
CA SER A 452 -22.90 15.18 -19.05
C SER A 452 -24.33 14.78 -19.37
N THR A 453 -24.98 15.57 -20.22
CA THR A 453 -26.32 15.31 -20.75
C THR A 453 -26.23 14.22 -21.82
N SER A 454 -26.07 12.96 -21.39
CA SER A 454 -25.96 11.79 -22.29
C SER A 454 -27.31 11.35 -22.88
N THR A 455 -28.16 12.30 -23.26
CA THR A 455 -29.41 12.15 -24.01
C THR A 455 -29.58 13.42 -24.86
N GLY A 456 -29.41 13.31 -26.18
CA GLY A 456 -29.54 14.45 -27.10
C GLY A 456 -31.01 14.72 -27.42
N ASP A 457 -31.69 15.47 -26.57
CA ASP A 457 -33.10 15.87 -26.75
C ASP A 457 -33.36 17.21 -26.03
N ASP A 458 -33.10 18.33 -26.71
CA ASP A 458 -33.05 19.70 -26.15
C ASP A 458 -34.45 20.32 -25.89
N SER A 459 -35.40 19.53 -25.34
CA SER A 459 -36.83 19.87 -25.38
C SER A 459 -37.64 19.69 -24.07
N ASN A 460 -37.03 19.26 -22.95
CA ASN A 460 -37.74 19.06 -21.68
C ASN A 460 -37.24 19.96 -20.54
N SER A 461 -38.10 20.87 -20.07
CA SER A 461 -37.96 21.49 -18.75
C SER A 461 -38.26 20.47 -17.64
N LEU A 462 -37.68 20.68 -16.46
CA LEU A 462 -37.98 19.84 -15.30
C LEU A 462 -39.43 20.06 -14.83
N PRO A 463 -40.12 19.01 -14.33
CA PRO A 463 -41.43 19.18 -13.70
C PRO A 463 -41.27 19.89 -12.35
N ALA A 464 -42.24 20.72 -11.98
CA ALA A 464 -42.27 21.40 -10.68
C ALA A 464 -42.52 20.42 -9.51
N TYR A 465 -41.99 20.77 -8.33
CA TYR A 465 -42.06 19.94 -7.11
C TYR A 465 -42.47 20.73 -5.86
N GLN A 466 -43.16 20.04 -4.95
CA GLN A 466 -43.61 20.54 -3.65
C GLN A 466 -43.14 19.62 -2.51
N LEU A 467 -43.16 20.12 -1.26
CA LEU A 467 -42.92 19.30 -0.07
C LEU A 467 -44.24 18.87 0.58
N SER A 468 -44.29 17.65 1.12
CA SER A 468 -45.38 17.18 1.96
C SER A 468 -45.51 17.99 3.27
N PRO A 469 -46.59 17.84 4.04
CA PRO A 469 -46.58 18.14 5.47
C PRO A 469 -45.50 17.30 6.20
N LEU A 470 -45.20 17.66 7.45
CA LEU A 470 -44.42 16.79 8.32
C LEU A 470 -45.31 15.62 8.77
N SER A 471 -44.88 14.38 8.51
CA SER A 471 -45.62 13.18 8.88
C SER A 471 -45.61 12.96 10.41
N PRO A 472 -46.52 12.14 10.96
CA PRO A 472 -46.47 11.73 12.37
C PRO A 472 -45.19 10.96 12.76
N THR A 473 -44.44 10.42 11.79
CA THR A 473 -43.13 9.78 11.98
C THR A 473 -41.94 10.74 11.82
N GLY A 474 -42.22 12.04 11.62
CA GLY A 474 -41.21 13.08 11.46
C GLY A 474 -40.58 13.14 10.07
N GLU A 475 -41.23 12.64 9.03
CA GLU A 475 -40.72 12.67 7.66
C GLU A 475 -41.32 13.81 6.82
N VAL A 476 -40.53 14.31 5.87
CA VAL A 476 -41.00 15.17 4.77
C VAL A 476 -40.61 14.52 3.45
N GLN A 477 -41.58 14.35 2.56
CA GLN A 477 -41.43 13.77 1.22
C GLN A 477 -41.40 14.88 0.15
N LEU A 478 -40.60 14.67 -0.89
CA LEU A 478 -40.65 15.44 -2.13
C LEU A 478 -41.74 14.86 -3.02
N LEU A 479 -42.72 15.68 -3.38
CA LEU A 479 -43.84 15.30 -4.26
C LEU A 479 -43.76 16.10 -5.56
N ARG A 480 -44.21 15.53 -6.67
CA ARG A 480 -44.45 16.30 -7.90
C ARG A 480 -45.63 17.24 -7.65
N GLU A 481 -45.63 18.42 -8.26
CA GLU A 481 -46.76 19.33 -8.12
C GLU A 481 -48.05 18.65 -8.61
N GLY A 482 -49.09 18.67 -7.77
CA GLY A 482 -50.37 17.98 -7.99
C GLY A 482 -50.47 16.54 -7.46
N SER A 483 -49.38 15.85 -7.10
CA SER A 483 -49.46 14.50 -6.51
C SER A 483 -49.71 14.54 -4.99
N ARG A 484 -50.22 13.43 -4.44
CA ARG A 484 -50.52 13.25 -3.01
C ARG A 484 -49.39 12.51 -2.29
N GLU A 485 -49.37 12.66 -0.97
CA GLU A 485 -48.42 11.93 -0.11
C GLU A 485 -48.69 10.42 -0.19
N GLY A 486 -47.66 9.64 -0.53
CA GLY A 486 -47.77 8.20 -0.78
C GLY A 486 -47.97 7.78 -2.24
N ASP A 487 -48.16 8.70 -3.19
CA ASP A 487 -48.16 8.36 -4.62
C ASP A 487 -46.75 7.87 -5.04
N SER A 488 -46.60 6.57 -5.32
CA SER A 488 -45.32 5.94 -5.72
C SER A 488 -44.93 6.20 -7.19
N GLY A 489 -45.22 7.40 -7.69
CA GLY A 489 -44.96 7.82 -9.07
C GLY A 489 -43.52 8.26 -9.30
N ASN A 490 -42.59 7.30 -9.45
CA ASN A 490 -41.20 7.42 -9.93
C ASN A 490 -40.67 8.87 -10.06
N ALA A 491 -40.16 9.44 -8.97
CA ALA A 491 -39.28 10.61 -9.05
C ALA A 491 -37.92 10.17 -9.62
N PRO A 492 -37.52 10.54 -10.85
CA PRO A 492 -36.27 10.03 -11.45
C PRO A 492 -35.00 10.64 -10.83
N ILE A 493 -35.17 11.57 -9.88
CA ILE A 493 -34.14 12.48 -9.41
C ILE A 493 -34.20 12.55 -7.88
N ILE A 494 -33.22 11.93 -7.23
CA ILE A 494 -32.98 12.12 -5.79
C ILE A 494 -32.58 13.58 -5.55
N PRO A 495 -33.29 14.34 -4.67
CA PRO A 495 -32.98 15.72 -4.33
C PRO A 495 -31.77 15.84 -3.38
N LEU A 496 -31.18 17.04 -3.32
CA LEU A 496 -30.39 17.44 -2.16
C LEU A 496 -31.34 17.98 -1.07
N TRP A 497 -31.33 17.35 0.09
CA TRP A 497 -32.06 17.79 1.27
C TRP A 497 -31.19 18.70 2.16
N LEU A 498 -31.76 19.82 2.59
CA LEU A 498 -31.20 20.70 3.60
C LEU A 498 -32.25 20.93 4.69
N VAL A 499 -31.83 20.82 5.95
CA VAL A 499 -32.63 21.17 7.13
C VAL A 499 -31.86 22.24 7.88
N THR A 500 -32.43 23.43 7.98
CA THR A 500 -31.84 24.56 8.71
C THR A 500 -32.49 24.68 10.08
N THR A 501 -31.66 24.70 11.12
CA THR A 501 -32.06 24.90 12.52
C THR A 501 -31.88 26.36 12.95
N PRO A 502 -32.58 26.85 14.00
CA PRO A 502 -32.39 28.22 14.51
C PRO A 502 -30.98 28.51 15.04
N SER A 503 -30.20 27.48 15.39
CA SER A 503 -28.80 27.60 15.83
C SER A 503 -27.78 27.55 14.68
N GLY A 504 -28.22 27.54 13.42
CA GLY A 504 -27.34 27.48 12.25
C GLY A 504 -26.71 26.10 11.99
N LEU A 505 -27.13 25.07 12.72
CA LEU A 505 -26.74 23.68 12.46
C LEU A 505 -27.46 23.19 11.19
N GLU A 506 -26.73 22.49 10.32
CA GLU A 506 -27.18 22.06 8.99
C GLU A 506 -26.80 20.60 8.68
N MET A 507 -27.58 20.00 7.76
CA MET A 507 -27.45 18.63 7.22
C MET A 507 -27.72 17.47 8.20
N LEU A 508 -28.90 16.86 8.05
CA LEU A 508 -29.06 15.41 8.24
C LEU A 508 -28.85 14.68 6.91
N ARG A 509 -28.42 13.42 6.97
CA ARG A 509 -28.28 12.56 5.78
C ARG A 509 -29.62 11.91 5.46
N ALA A 510 -30.24 12.35 4.38
CA ALA A 510 -31.49 11.80 3.84
C ALA A 510 -31.23 10.66 2.82
N GLN A 511 -32.25 9.85 2.54
CA GLN A 511 -32.16 8.71 1.61
C GLN A 511 -33.39 8.71 0.68
N GLY A 512 -33.15 8.92 -0.62
CA GLY A 512 -34.21 8.99 -1.63
C GLY A 512 -35.01 10.29 -1.58
N ASP A 513 -36.31 10.18 -1.85
CA ASP A 513 -37.30 11.25 -1.95
C ASP A 513 -37.86 11.71 -0.58
N ARG A 514 -37.24 11.28 0.54
CA ARG A 514 -37.67 11.61 1.90
C ARG A 514 -36.51 12.06 2.79
N VAL A 515 -36.79 12.97 3.71
CA VAL A 515 -35.92 13.31 4.86
C VAL A 515 -36.67 13.07 6.16
N SER A 516 -36.02 12.44 7.14
CA SER A 516 -36.55 12.30 8.50
C SER A 516 -35.90 13.32 9.43
N LEU A 517 -36.73 14.00 10.22
CA LEU A 517 -36.36 14.90 11.31
C LEU A 517 -36.36 14.20 12.67
N ALA A 518 -36.71 12.91 12.74
CA ALA A 518 -36.97 12.20 14.00
C ALA A 518 -35.77 12.11 14.96
N THR A 519 -34.56 12.41 14.48
CA THR A 519 -33.32 12.48 15.28
C THR A 519 -32.97 13.89 15.78
N LEU A 520 -33.73 14.92 15.37
CA LEU A 520 -33.60 16.29 15.87
C LEU A 520 -34.41 16.48 17.17
N PRO A 521 -34.02 17.43 18.04
CA PRO A 521 -34.89 17.89 19.12
C PRO A 521 -36.18 18.52 18.57
N ARG A 522 -37.14 18.81 19.45
CA ARG A 522 -38.34 19.56 19.05
C ARG A 522 -38.00 21.01 18.72
N GLY A 523 -38.64 21.56 17.70
CA GLY A 523 -38.37 22.91 17.21
C GLY A 523 -38.94 23.22 15.83
N ALA A 524 -38.80 24.48 15.42
CA ALA A 524 -39.11 24.93 14.07
C ALA A 524 -37.92 24.77 13.13
N TYR A 525 -38.14 24.17 11.97
CA TYR A 525 -37.11 23.82 10.98
C TYR A 525 -37.52 24.28 9.59
N VAL A 526 -36.56 24.83 8.83
CA VAL A 526 -36.77 25.06 7.39
C VAL A 526 -36.24 23.86 6.63
N VAL A 527 -37.13 23.05 6.09
CA VAL A 527 -36.80 21.93 5.20
C VAL A 527 -36.79 22.43 3.77
N THR A 528 -35.74 22.07 3.03
CA THR A 528 -35.50 22.47 1.64
C THR A 528 -35.12 21.24 0.83
N ALA A 529 -35.75 21.06 -0.32
CA ALA A 529 -35.29 20.12 -1.36
C ALA A 529 -34.84 20.90 -2.59
N ILE A 530 -33.77 20.43 -3.23
CA ILE A 530 -33.22 21.00 -4.46
C ILE A 530 -33.17 19.91 -5.53
N VAL A 531 -33.82 20.17 -6.68
CA VAL A 531 -33.97 19.22 -7.80
C VAL A 531 -33.52 19.90 -9.09
N GLY A 532 -32.38 19.47 -9.64
CA GLY A 532 -31.90 19.91 -10.97
C GLY A 532 -31.62 21.42 -11.16
N GLY A 533 -31.77 22.24 -10.12
CA GLY A 533 -31.65 23.69 -10.16
C GLY A 533 -32.82 24.39 -9.47
N GLU A 534 -34.00 23.78 -9.47
CA GLU A 534 -35.16 24.29 -8.74
C GLU A 534 -35.06 24.01 -7.24
N ARG A 535 -35.62 24.92 -6.43
CA ARG A 535 -35.67 24.84 -4.97
C ARG A 535 -37.13 24.89 -4.52
N THR A 536 -37.57 23.88 -3.80
CA THR A 536 -38.85 23.90 -3.06
C THR A 536 -38.56 23.83 -1.56
N SER A 537 -39.36 24.49 -0.72
CA SER A 537 -39.03 24.69 0.70
C SER A 537 -40.27 24.90 1.56
N ARG A 538 -40.21 24.40 2.80
CA ARG A 538 -41.31 24.46 3.77
C ARG A 538 -40.76 24.58 5.18
N THR A 539 -41.29 25.53 5.95
CA THR A 539 -41.11 25.55 7.41
C THR A 539 -42.02 24.50 8.02
N VAL A 540 -41.46 23.65 8.87
CA VAL A 540 -42.18 22.63 9.65
C VAL A 540 -41.84 22.77 11.13
N VAL A 541 -42.66 22.18 12.00
CA VAL A 541 -42.43 22.15 13.45
C VAL A 541 -42.53 20.70 13.92
N TRP A 542 -41.51 20.23 14.62
CA TRP A 542 -41.35 18.86 15.14
C TRP A 542 -41.34 18.87 16.67
#